data_AF-A0A915ANA9-F1
#
_entry.id   AF-A0A915ANA9-F1
#
_cell.length_a   1.000
_cell.length_b   1.000
_cell.length_c   1.000
_cell.angle_alpha   90.00
_cell.angle_beta   90.00
_cell.angle_gamma   90.00
#
_symmetry.space_group_name_H-M   'P 1'
#
loop_
_entity.id
_entity.type
_entity.pdbx_description
1 polymer ?
#
loop_
_entity_poly.entity_id
_entity_poly.type
_entity_poly.pdbx_seq_one_letter_code
_entity_poly.pdbx_strand_id
1 'polypeptide(L)'
;MTSAQKKMAFVSVFLSFALALFLLNAEKKRITFDRIQKFNVAKAGILVVNGFIGGIFTGVAGSGIDVYSFSILTLLFRISEKVATPTSVVLMAANSIVGFFWRAKMQNEISQETWEYFIPSVIVVVTFAPLGSLLASHFHRLTLATLIYILEIVAFISALLIVKPSMRLLFASLLLITVSFIFYYFIAKIGKKMAANQMKNKNDEKSKNIASYLQV
;
A
#
# COMPACT_ATOMS: atom_id res chain seq x y z
N MET A 1 -5.70 23.40 2.19
CA MET A 1 -5.68 22.74 0.86
C MET A 1 -7.08 22.75 0.28
N THR A 2 -7.23 23.14 -0.99
CA THR A 2 -8.50 22.99 -1.70
C THR A 2 -8.81 21.51 -1.96
N SER A 3 -10.08 21.17 -2.17
CA SER A 3 -10.49 19.79 -2.47
C SER A 3 -9.79 19.23 -3.72
N ALA A 4 -9.54 20.08 -4.73
CA ALA A 4 -8.77 19.75 -5.92
C ALA A 4 -7.32 19.38 -5.58
N GLN A 5 -6.65 20.15 -4.72
CA GLN A 5 -5.28 19.87 -4.30
C GLN A 5 -5.15 18.54 -3.58
N LYS A 6 -6.09 18.21 -2.68
CA LYS A 6 -6.09 16.94 -1.94
C LYS A 6 -6.22 15.74 -2.88
N LYS A 7 -7.18 15.80 -3.81
CA LYS A 7 -7.42 14.73 -4.80
C LYS A 7 -6.21 14.54 -5.73
N MET A 8 -5.68 15.63 -6.27
CA MET A 8 -4.50 15.56 -7.14
C MET A 8 -3.27 15.01 -6.41
N ALA A 9 -3.00 15.48 -5.19
CA ALA A 9 -1.88 14.97 -4.39
C ALA A 9 -2.03 13.47 -4.11
N PHE A 10 -3.22 13.02 -3.72
CA PHE A 10 -3.52 11.61 -3.46
C PHE A 10 -3.21 10.73 -4.67
N VAL A 11 -3.79 11.05 -5.83
CA VAL A 11 -3.62 10.23 -7.03
C VAL A 11 -2.18 10.31 -7.57
N SER A 12 -1.49 11.44 -7.39
CA SER A 12 -0.07 11.57 -7.71
C SER A 12 0.84 10.67 -6.85
N VAL A 13 0.59 10.58 -5.53
CA VAL A 13 1.34 9.62 -4.67
C VAL A 13 1.08 8.19 -5.14
N PHE A 14 -0.18 7.85 -5.41
CA PHE A 14 -0.55 6.48 -5.77
C PHE A 14 0.04 6.06 -7.12
N LEU A 15 0.01 6.96 -8.11
CA LEU A 15 0.66 6.73 -9.40
C LEU A 15 2.17 6.50 -9.23
N SER A 16 2.84 7.29 -8.38
CA SER A 16 4.27 7.11 -8.12
C SER A 16 4.58 5.76 -7.47
N PHE A 17 3.70 5.27 -6.59
CA PHE A 17 3.80 3.95 -5.99
C PHE A 17 3.63 2.86 -7.05
N ALA A 18 2.62 2.96 -7.92
CA ALA A 18 2.40 2.02 -9.02
C ALA A 18 3.61 1.94 -9.96
N LEU A 19 4.23 3.07 -10.29
CA LEU A 19 5.46 3.12 -11.09
C LEU A 19 6.64 2.41 -10.38
N ALA A 20 6.80 2.62 -9.07
CA ALA A 20 7.84 1.94 -8.30
C ALA A 20 7.61 0.42 -8.24
N LEU A 21 6.36 -0.01 -8.07
CA LEU A 21 5.98 -1.42 -8.08
C LEU A 21 6.16 -2.04 -9.48
N PHE A 22 5.85 -1.30 -10.55
CA PHE A 22 6.11 -1.71 -11.94
C PHE A 22 7.59 -1.98 -12.17
N LEU A 23 8.46 -1.05 -11.76
CA LEU A 23 9.91 -1.22 -11.87
C LEU A 23 10.41 -2.44 -11.09
N LEU A 24 9.84 -2.70 -9.91
CA LEU A 24 10.17 -3.86 -9.10
C LEU A 24 9.71 -5.18 -9.75
N ASN A 25 8.56 -5.19 -10.41
CA ASN A 25 8.00 -6.36 -11.09
C ASN A 25 8.62 -6.64 -12.46
N ALA A 26 9.28 -5.66 -13.08
CA ALA A 26 10.11 -5.85 -14.27
C ALA A 26 11.36 -6.72 -13.99
N GLU A 27 11.78 -6.89 -12.73
CA GLU A 27 12.87 -7.80 -12.37
C GLU A 27 12.42 -9.28 -12.46
N LYS A 28 12.76 -9.96 -13.57
CA LYS A 28 12.42 -11.37 -13.85
C LYS A 28 12.79 -12.39 -12.77
N LYS A 29 13.68 -12.07 -11.82
CA LYS A 29 14.12 -12.94 -10.70
C LYS A 29 13.58 -12.48 -9.33
N ARG A 30 12.44 -11.79 -9.27
CA ARG A 30 11.87 -11.34 -7.99
C ARG A 30 11.37 -12.54 -7.15
N ILE A 31 12.08 -12.80 -6.05
CA ILE A 31 11.61 -13.67 -4.98
C ILE A 31 10.60 -12.87 -4.16
N THR A 32 9.37 -13.38 -4.07
CA THR A 32 8.30 -12.84 -3.23
C THR A 32 8.04 -13.81 -2.08
N PHE A 33 7.59 -13.29 -0.95
CA PHE A 33 7.30 -14.09 0.23
C PHE A 33 5.80 -14.03 0.55
N ASP A 34 5.24 -15.13 1.04
CA ASP A 34 3.82 -15.15 1.48
C ASP A 34 3.66 -14.67 2.93
N ARG A 35 4.77 -14.55 3.68
CA ARG A 35 4.80 -14.07 5.07
C ARG A 35 6.06 -13.24 5.34
N ILE A 36 5.98 -12.32 6.30
CA ILE A 36 7.15 -11.60 6.81
C ILE A 36 8.10 -12.61 7.46
N GLN A 37 9.21 -12.92 6.80
CA GLN A 37 10.21 -13.84 7.33
C GLN A 37 10.95 -13.20 8.52
N LYS A 38 11.13 -13.96 9.61
CA LYS A 38 11.78 -13.52 10.87
C LYS A 38 11.19 -12.18 11.36
N PHE A 39 9.93 -12.17 11.79
CA PHE A 39 9.28 -11.01 12.41
C PHE A 39 10.05 -10.65 13.69
N ASN A 40 10.59 -9.44 13.74
CA ASN A 40 11.36 -8.94 14.88
C ASN A 40 10.72 -7.63 15.34
N VAL A 41 10.95 -7.25 16.61
CA VAL A 41 10.43 -6.01 17.23
C VAL A 41 10.80 -4.79 16.39
N ALA A 42 11.98 -4.76 15.77
CA ALA A 42 12.37 -3.69 14.84
C ALA A 42 11.47 -3.61 13.59
N LYS A 43 11.07 -4.75 13.01
CA LYS A 43 10.15 -4.79 11.87
C LYS A 43 8.74 -4.39 12.28
N ALA A 44 8.31 -4.81 13.47
CA ALA A 44 7.05 -4.37 14.06
C ALA A 44 7.02 -2.85 14.27
N GLY A 45 8.09 -2.27 14.82
CA GLY A 45 8.24 -0.83 14.98
C GLY A 45 8.16 -0.08 13.65
N ILE A 46 8.84 -0.57 12.60
CA ILE A 46 8.75 0.01 11.26
C ILE A 46 7.30 -0.02 10.75
N LEU A 47 6.58 -1.13 10.92
CA LEU A 47 5.16 -1.25 10.53
C LEU A 47 4.26 -0.28 11.30
N VAL A 48 4.44 -0.16 12.62
CA VAL A 48 3.65 0.75 13.46
C VAL A 48 3.89 2.20 13.07
N VAL A 49 5.15 2.61 12.91
CA VAL A 49 5.49 3.99 12.53
C VAL A 49 4.96 4.32 11.13
N ASN A 50 5.12 3.42 10.15
CA ASN A 50 4.59 3.64 8.81
C ASN A 50 3.06 3.63 8.79
N GLY A 51 2.42 2.76 9.57
CA GLY A 51 0.96 2.75 9.73
C GLY A 51 0.43 4.04 10.35
N PHE A 52 1.15 4.58 11.34
CA PHE A 52 0.81 5.86 11.96
C PHE A 52 0.95 7.03 10.98
N ILE A 53 2.05 7.09 10.23
CA ILE A 53 2.23 8.08 9.15
C ILE A 53 1.12 7.95 8.10
N GLY A 54 0.83 6.72 7.66
CA GLY A 54 -0.26 6.44 6.72
C GLY A 54 -1.63 6.88 7.25
N GLY A 55 -1.90 6.70 8.54
CA GLY A 55 -3.11 7.17 9.21
C GLY A 55 -3.23 8.70 9.23
N ILE A 56 -2.13 9.42 9.46
CA ILE A 56 -2.10 10.89 9.34
C ILE A 56 -2.47 11.31 7.91
N PHE A 57 -1.90 10.64 6.90
CA PHE A 57 -2.27 10.88 5.50
C PHE A 57 -3.75 10.59 5.22
N THR A 58 -4.31 9.52 5.80
CA THR A 58 -5.75 9.24 5.72
C THR A 58 -6.60 10.34 6.32
N GLY A 59 -6.19 10.93 7.44
CA GLY A 59 -6.89 12.08 8.02
C GLY A 59 -6.95 13.31 7.11
N VAL A 60 -5.91 13.53 6.28
CA VAL A 60 -5.84 14.69 5.37
C VAL A 60 -6.54 14.44 4.05
N ALA A 61 -6.30 13.27 3.43
CA ALA A 61 -6.72 12.93 2.08
C ALA A 61 -8.01 12.09 2.01
N GLY A 62 -8.42 11.44 3.11
CA GLY A 62 -9.58 10.55 3.19
C GLY A 62 -9.26 9.06 3.01
N SER A 63 -8.12 8.73 2.40
CA SER A 63 -7.53 7.38 2.26
C SER A 63 -6.00 7.53 2.26
N GLY A 64 -5.26 6.48 2.63
CA GLY A 64 -3.79 6.55 2.68
C GLY A 64 -3.12 5.41 3.43
N ILE A 65 -3.70 4.94 4.55
CA ILE A 65 -3.14 3.84 5.36
C ILE A 65 -3.08 2.54 4.56
N ASP A 66 -4.06 2.29 3.70
CA ASP A 66 -4.10 1.18 2.76
C ASP A 66 -2.88 1.19 1.85
N VAL A 67 -2.65 2.27 1.11
CA VAL A 67 -1.56 2.32 0.14
C VAL A 67 -0.20 2.45 0.79
N TYR A 68 -0.09 3.18 1.90
CA TYR A 68 1.18 3.23 2.63
C TYR A 68 1.54 1.83 3.16
N SER A 69 0.59 1.14 3.81
CA SER A 69 0.83 -0.22 4.30
C SER A 69 1.09 -1.20 3.17
N PHE A 70 0.31 -1.13 2.09
CA PHE A 70 0.50 -1.95 0.90
C PHE A 70 1.88 -1.73 0.26
N SER A 71 2.33 -0.48 0.16
CA SER A 71 3.64 -0.13 -0.40
C SER A 71 4.79 -0.68 0.45
N ILE A 72 4.70 -0.61 1.77
CA ILE A 72 5.72 -1.16 2.67
C ILE A 72 5.72 -2.68 2.61
N LEU A 73 4.56 -3.34 2.61
CA LEU A 73 4.46 -4.80 2.51
C LEU A 73 5.05 -5.30 1.19
N THR A 74 4.71 -4.67 0.06
CA THR A 74 5.13 -5.10 -1.28
C THR A 74 6.57 -4.68 -1.62
N LEU A 75 6.99 -3.44 -1.32
CA LEU A 75 8.31 -2.92 -1.69
C LEU A 75 9.38 -3.28 -0.66
N LEU A 76 9.13 -3.03 0.64
CA LEU A 76 10.12 -3.25 1.70
C LEU A 76 10.22 -4.71 2.11
N PHE A 77 9.08 -5.36 2.40
CA PHE A 77 9.06 -6.76 2.86
C PHE A 77 8.96 -7.78 1.73
N ARG A 78 8.81 -7.34 0.47
CA ARG A 78 8.66 -8.19 -0.72
C ARG A 78 7.55 -9.24 -0.56
N ILE A 79 6.49 -8.88 0.15
CA ILE A 79 5.31 -9.72 0.26
C ILE A 79 4.59 -9.74 -1.08
N SER A 80 4.07 -10.91 -1.45
CA SER A 80 3.24 -11.08 -2.64
C SER A 80 2.04 -10.12 -2.61
N GLU A 81 1.76 -9.49 -3.74
CA GLU A 81 0.63 -8.58 -3.92
C GLU A 81 -0.70 -9.25 -3.52
N LYS A 82 -0.82 -10.57 -3.77
CA LYS A 82 -1.97 -11.38 -3.38
C LYS A 82 -2.27 -11.39 -1.87
N VAL A 83 -1.25 -11.29 -1.02
CA VAL A 83 -1.40 -11.25 0.44
C VAL A 83 -1.44 -9.81 0.95
N ALA A 84 -0.69 -8.90 0.31
CA ALA A 84 -0.65 -7.50 0.71
C ALA A 84 -1.99 -6.79 0.49
N THR A 85 -2.71 -7.07 -0.62
CA THR A 85 -3.99 -6.43 -0.94
C THR A 85 -5.07 -6.67 0.13
N PRO A 86 -5.41 -7.91 0.53
CA PRO A 86 -6.40 -8.10 1.58
C PRO A 86 -5.94 -7.54 2.93
N THR A 87 -4.65 -7.56 3.21
CA THR A 87 -4.09 -6.99 4.45
C THR A 87 -4.32 -5.48 4.52
N SER A 88 -4.05 -4.73 3.45
CA SER A 88 -4.26 -3.27 3.43
C SER A 88 -5.73 -2.89 3.48
N VAL A 89 -6.61 -3.66 2.85
CA VAL A 89 -8.07 -3.44 2.90
C VAL A 89 -8.61 -3.58 4.33
N VAL A 90 -8.18 -4.61 5.07
CA VAL A 90 -8.57 -4.79 6.48
C VAL A 90 -8.05 -3.64 7.35
N LEU A 91 -6.82 -3.17 7.13
CA LEU A 91 -6.27 -2.01 7.84
C LEU A 91 -7.09 -0.74 7.59
N MET A 92 -7.51 -0.50 6.35
CA MET A 92 -8.37 0.63 6.00
C MET A 92 -9.77 0.52 6.61
N ALA A 93 -10.36 -0.68 6.63
CA ALA A 93 -11.64 -0.90 7.29
C ALA A 93 -11.56 -0.59 8.80
N ALA A 94 -10.53 -1.09 9.49
CA ALA A 94 -10.31 -0.81 10.90
C ALA A 94 -10.11 0.69 11.16
N ASN A 95 -9.27 1.36 10.36
CA ASN A 95 -9.04 2.80 10.46
C ASN A 95 -10.33 3.61 10.23
N SER A 96 -11.17 3.20 9.28
CA SER A 96 -12.44 3.87 8.98
C SER A 96 -13.44 3.72 10.12
N ILE A 97 -13.52 2.55 10.76
CA ILE A 97 -14.38 2.32 11.94
C ILE A 97 -13.93 3.21 13.10
N VAL A 98 -12.63 3.24 13.40
CA VAL A 98 -12.08 4.08 14.48
C VAL A 98 -12.30 5.57 14.18
N GLY A 99 -12.03 6.00 12.95
CA GLY A 99 -12.24 7.38 12.52
C GLY A 99 -13.70 7.80 12.61
N PHE A 100 -14.63 6.93 12.17
CA PHE A 100 -16.06 7.19 12.29
C PHE A 100 -16.51 7.25 13.75
N PHE A 101 -16.09 6.30 14.58
CA PHE A 101 -16.41 6.26 16.01
C PHE A 101 -15.91 7.51 16.74
N TRP A 102 -14.69 7.96 16.44
CA TRP A 102 -14.11 9.18 17.00
C TRP A 102 -14.95 10.41 16.63
N ARG A 103 -15.29 10.57 15.35
CA ARG A 103 -16.14 11.69 14.89
C ARG A 103 -17.54 11.63 15.50
N ALA A 104 -18.11 10.44 15.63
CA ALA A 104 -19.44 10.22 16.18
C ALA A 104 -19.53 10.57 17.66
N LYS A 105 -18.56 10.11 18.46
CA LYS A 105 -18.64 10.19 19.93
C LYS A 105 -17.89 11.37 20.54
N MET A 106 -16.76 11.79 19.95
CA MET A 106 -15.93 12.84 20.53
C MET A 106 -16.16 14.22 19.92
N GLN A 107 -16.50 14.28 18.62
CA GLN A 107 -16.76 15.56 17.96
C GLN A 107 -18.26 15.90 17.87
N ASN A 108 -19.17 14.93 18.01
CA ASN A 108 -20.62 15.12 17.84
C ASN A 108 -21.02 15.83 16.52
N GLU A 109 -20.12 15.84 15.54
CA GLU A 109 -20.26 16.54 14.26
C GLU A 109 -20.37 15.54 13.11
N ILE A 110 -21.43 14.74 13.12
CA ILE A 110 -21.80 13.95 11.95
C ILE A 110 -23.03 14.58 11.32
N SER A 111 -22.85 15.20 10.15
CA SER A 111 -23.97 15.68 9.35
C SER A 111 -24.85 14.51 8.92
N GLN A 112 -26.15 14.74 8.76
CA GLN A 112 -27.08 13.73 8.29
C GLN A 112 -26.66 13.17 6.92
N GLU A 113 -26.13 14.02 6.02
CA GLU A 113 -25.56 13.58 4.74
C GLU A 113 -24.41 12.58 4.90
N THR A 114 -23.56 12.74 5.94
CA THR A 114 -22.46 11.79 6.18
C THR A 114 -23.00 10.41 6.52
N TRP A 115 -24.09 10.32 7.29
CA TRP A 115 -24.76 9.06 7.60
C TRP A 115 -25.38 8.42 6.36
N GLU A 116 -26.01 9.22 5.51
CA GLU A 116 -26.64 8.79 4.25
C GLU A 116 -25.61 8.23 3.25
N TYR A 117 -24.39 8.77 3.22
CA TYR A 117 -23.30 8.22 2.40
C TYR A 117 -22.57 7.05 3.09
N PHE A 118 -22.49 7.03 4.41
CA PHE A 118 -21.76 6.01 5.15
C PHE A 118 -22.45 4.64 5.09
N ILE A 119 -23.75 4.57 5.35
CA ILE A 119 -24.48 3.28 5.44
C ILE A 119 -24.40 2.47 4.12
N PRO A 120 -24.70 3.05 2.94
CA PRO A 120 -24.57 2.33 1.67
C PRO A 120 -23.12 1.91 1.39
N SER A 121 -22.16 2.77 1.74
CA SER A 121 -20.73 2.47 1.56
C SER A 121 -20.29 1.26 2.39
N VAL A 122 -20.79 1.12 3.62
CA VAL A 122 -20.49 -0.05 4.47
C VAL A 122 -21.01 -1.34 3.83
N ILE A 123 -22.24 -1.35 3.31
CA ILE A 123 -22.84 -2.52 2.66
C ILE A 123 -22.01 -2.95 1.44
N VAL A 124 -21.63 -1.97 0.61
CA VAL A 124 -20.78 -2.21 -0.56
C VAL A 124 -19.43 -2.76 -0.13
N VAL A 125 -18.74 -2.15 0.83
CA VAL A 125 -17.41 -2.60 1.27
C VAL A 125 -17.47 -4.00 1.90
N VAL A 126 -18.42 -4.28 2.78
CA VAL A 126 -18.56 -5.58 3.44
C VAL A 126 -18.84 -6.70 2.43
N THR A 127 -19.53 -6.40 1.32
CA THR A 127 -19.83 -7.39 0.28
C THR A 127 -18.69 -7.53 -0.73
N PHE A 128 -18.19 -6.42 -1.27
CA PHE A 128 -17.23 -6.42 -2.36
C PHE A 128 -15.78 -6.60 -1.91
N ALA A 129 -15.41 -6.22 -0.68
CA ALA A 129 -14.03 -6.44 -0.21
C ALA A 129 -13.67 -7.93 -0.04
N PRO A 130 -14.52 -8.79 0.58
CA PRO A 130 -14.26 -10.23 0.62
C PRO A 130 -14.27 -10.87 -0.77
N LEU A 131 -15.23 -10.51 -1.63
CA LEU A 131 -15.29 -10.99 -3.01
C LEU A 131 -14.04 -10.61 -3.79
N GLY A 132 -13.60 -9.36 -3.70
CA GLY A 132 -12.36 -8.87 -4.32
C GLY A 132 -11.13 -9.62 -3.81
N SER A 133 -11.06 -9.89 -2.50
CA SER A 133 -9.99 -10.71 -1.90
C SER A 133 -10.01 -12.15 -2.41
N LEU A 134 -11.19 -12.75 -2.58
CA LEU A 134 -11.35 -14.11 -3.11
C LEU A 134 -10.89 -14.19 -4.57
N LEU A 135 -11.31 -13.24 -5.42
CA LEU A 135 -10.82 -13.16 -6.80
C LEU A 135 -9.31 -12.92 -6.83
N ALA A 136 -8.80 -12.02 -5.98
CA ALA A 136 -7.36 -11.77 -5.89
C ALA A 136 -6.56 -13.00 -5.47
N SER A 137 -7.16 -13.87 -4.65
CA SER A 137 -6.53 -15.13 -4.28
C SER A 137 -6.43 -16.13 -5.45
N HIS A 138 -7.28 -16.03 -6.47
CA HIS A 138 -7.22 -16.90 -7.64
C HIS A 138 -6.28 -16.37 -8.73
N PHE A 139 -6.12 -15.05 -8.83
CA PHE A 139 -5.25 -14.45 -9.83
C PHE A 139 -3.76 -14.62 -9.54
N HIS A 140 -2.97 -14.71 -10.61
CA HIS A 140 -1.51 -14.67 -10.48
C HIS A 140 -1.06 -13.29 -10.00
N ARG A 141 0.00 -13.23 -9.18
CA ARG A 141 0.47 -11.97 -8.56
C ARG A 141 0.76 -10.85 -9.58
N LEU A 142 1.29 -11.20 -10.77
CA LEU A 142 1.54 -10.21 -11.83
C LEU A 142 0.23 -9.67 -12.41
N THR A 143 -0.82 -10.48 -12.52
CA THR A 143 -2.15 -10.03 -12.99
C THR A 143 -2.71 -8.97 -12.05
N LEU A 144 -2.59 -9.18 -10.74
CA LEU A 144 -2.99 -8.20 -9.74
C LEU A 144 -2.17 -6.91 -9.82
N ALA A 145 -0.86 -7.02 -9.97
CA ALA A 145 0.00 -5.86 -10.13
C ALA A 145 -0.36 -5.05 -11.40
N THR A 146 -0.61 -5.73 -12.52
CA THR A 146 -1.07 -5.09 -13.77
C THR A 146 -2.41 -4.39 -13.58
N LEU A 147 -3.37 -5.01 -12.88
CA LEU A 147 -4.66 -4.41 -12.58
C LEU A 147 -4.49 -3.13 -11.74
N ILE A 148 -3.62 -3.14 -10.74
CA ILE A 148 -3.29 -1.96 -9.93
C ILE A 148 -2.75 -0.85 -10.84
N TYR A 149 -1.80 -1.13 -11.74
CA TYR A 149 -1.26 -0.10 -12.63
C TYR A 149 -2.32 0.52 -13.52
N ILE A 150 -3.21 -0.30 -14.09
CA ILE A 150 -4.31 0.17 -14.92
C ILE A 150 -5.25 1.06 -14.11
N LEU A 151 -5.63 0.63 -12.90
CA LEU A 151 -6.50 1.40 -12.02
C LEU A 151 -5.90 2.74 -11.64
N GLU A 152 -4.60 2.81 -11.33
CA GLU A 152 -3.94 4.07 -10.98
C GLU A 152 -3.78 5.02 -12.16
N ILE A 153 -3.50 4.49 -13.36
CA ILE A 153 -3.45 5.31 -14.58
C ILE A 153 -4.84 5.87 -14.89
N VAL A 154 -5.89 5.04 -14.80
CA VAL A 154 -7.27 5.47 -15.00
C VAL A 154 -7.65 6.52 -13.95
N ALA A 155 -7.35 6.29 -12.67
CA ALA A 155 -7.63 7.25 -11.60
C ALA A 155 -6.93 8.59 -11.84
N PHE A 156 -5.69 8.58 -12.31
CA PHE A 156 -4.94 9.81 -12.61
C PHE A 156 -5.53 10.56 -13.81
N ILE A 157 -5.83 9.87 -14.91
CA ILE A 157 -6.48 10.49 -16.08
C ILE A 157 -7.86 11.03 -15.70
N SER A 158 -8.66 10.27 -14.96
CA SER A 158 -9.96 10.73 -14.45
C SER A 158 -9.82 11.97 -13.58
N ALA A 159 -8.81 12.02 -12.70
CA ALA A 159 -8.54 13.21 -11.89
C ALA A 159 -8.20 14.43 -12.76
N LEU A 160 -7.40 14.26 -13.82
CA LEU A 160 -7.09 15.35 -14.76
C LEU A 160 -8.35 15.87 -15.49
N LEU A 161 -9.20 14.96 -15.96
CA LEU A 161 -10.41 15.31 -16.72
C LEU A 161 -11.50 15.95 -15.86
N ILE A 162 -11.70 15.46 -14.64
CA ILE A 162 -12.76 15.94 -13.73
C ILE A 162 -12.34 17.20 -13.00
N VAL A 163 -11.11 17.24 -12.47
CA VAL A 163 -10.63 18.38 -11.64
C VAL A 163 -10.19 19.55 -12.51
N LYS A 164 -9.77 19.29 -13.77
CA LYS A 164 -9.21 20.30 -14.70
C LYS A 164 -8.20 21.22 -13.99
N PRO A 165 -7.09 20.67 -13.48
CA PRO A 165 -6.16 21.40 -12.64
C PRO A 165 -5.50 22.56 -13.40
N SER A 166 -5.26 23.67 -12.69
CA SER A 166 -4.44 24.77 -13.22
C SER A 166 -3.00 24.32 -13.46
N MET A 167 -2.27 25.04 -14.32
CA MET A 167 -0.87 24.70 -14.65
C MET A 167 0.02 24.61 -13.41
N ARG A 168 -0.20 25.47 -12.39
CA ARG A 168 0.51 25.40 -11.11
C ARG A 168 0.29 24.07 -10.38
N LEU A 169 -0.94 23.57 -10.40
CA LEU A 169 -1.29 22.31 -9.74
C LEU A 169 -0.79 21.08 -10.51
N LEU A 170 -0.69 21.18 -11.84
CA LEU A 170 -0.03 20.15 -12.67
C LEU A 170 1.45 20.05 -12.36
N PHE A 171 2.17 21.18 -12.32
CA PHE A 171 3.59 21.18 -11.95
C PHE A 171 3.81 20.66 -10.52
N ALA A 172 2.97 21.07 -9.57
CA ALA A 172 3.04 20.56 -8.20
C ALA A 172 2.78 19.04 -8.15
N SER A 173 1.81 18.53 -8.92
CA SER A 173 1.52 17.11 -9.04
C SER A 173 2.69 16.34 -9.64
N LEU A 174 3.32 16.87 -10.69
CA LEU A 174 4.49 16.25 -11.33
C LEU A 174 5.68 16.19 -10.36
N LEU A 175 5.98 17.29 -9.67
CA LEU A 175 7.01 17.34 -8.65
C LEU A 175 6.74 16.30 -7.55
N LEU A 176 5.49 16.20 -7.11
CA LEU A 176 5.08 15.27 -6.07
C LEU A 176 5.21 13.82 -6.53
N ILE A 177 4.87 13.52 -7.79
CA ILE A 177 5.10 12.19 -8.41
C ILE A 177 6.59 11.88 -8.38
N THR A 178 7.46 12.80 -8.81
CA THR A 178 8.91 12.57 -8.86
C THR A 178 9.49 12.32 -7.47
N VAL A 179 9.18 13.16 -6.49
CA VAL A 179 9.68 13.03 -5.12
C VAL A 179 9.19 11.71 -4.49
N SER A 180 7.90 11.41 -4.64
CA SER A 180 7.31 10.18 -4.08
C SER A 180 7.84 8.93 -4.78
N PHE A 181 8.07 8.98 -6.10
CA PHE A 181 8.69 7.89 -6.84
C PHE A 181 10.11 7.61 -6.34
N ILE A 182 10.93 8.65 -6.14
CA ILE A 182 12.27 8.51 -5.57
C ILE A 182 12.20 7.85 -4.19
N PHE A 183 11.28 8.28 -3.33
CA PHE A 183 11.06 7.69 -2.02
C PHE A 183 10.71 6.20 -2.11
N TYR A 184 9.71 5.82 -2.90
CA TYR A 184 9.31 4.42 -3.09
C TYR A 184 10.41 3.58 -3.74
N TYR A 185 11.19 4.16 -4.65
CA TYR A 185 12.34 3.51 -5.26
C TYR A 185 13.42 3.16 -4.23
N PHE A 186 13.74 4.10 -3.31
CA PHE A 186 14.68 3.82 -2.22
C PHE A 186 14.17 2.71 -1.30
N ILE A 187 12.88 2.72 -0.95
CA ILE A 187 12.26 1.65 -0.16
C ILE A 187 12.41 0.30 -0.87
N ALA A 188 12.10 0.24 -2.16
CA ALA A 188 12.23 -0.98 -2.95
C ALA A 188 13.69 -1.49 -3.00
N LYS A 189 14.67 -0.58 -3.11
CA LYS A 189 16.10 -0.92 -3.07
C LYS A 189 16.53 -1.48 -1.72
N ILE A 190 16.06 -0.88 -0.61
CA ILE A 190 16.30 -1.39 0.74
C ILE A 190 15.68 -2.78 0.91
N GLY A 191 14.42 -2.96 0.46
CA GLY A 191 13.74 -4.25 0.51
C GLY A 191 14.46 -5.34 -0.28
N LYS A 192 15.03 -5.01 -1.45
CA LYS A 192 15.88 -5.93 -2.22
C LYS A 192 17.12 -6.37 -1.45
N LYS A 193 17.84 -5.44 -0.80
CA LYS A 193 19.01 -5.74 0.03
C LYS A 193 18.64 -6.60 1.23
N MET A 194 17.53 -6.28 1.91
CA MET A 194 17.01 -7.08 3.03
C MET A 194 16.68 -8.51 2.61
N ALA A 195 15.98 -8.70 1.49
CA ALA A 195 15.64 -10.02 0.97
C ALA A 195 16.88 -10.84 0.58
N ALA A 196 17.89 -10.21 -0.04
CA ALA A 196 19.15 -10.87 -0.39
C ALA A 196 19.90 -11.37 0.86
N ASN A 197 19.98 -10.54 1.90
CA ASN A 197 20.58 -10.93 3.19
C ASN A 197 19.82 -12.08 3.87
N GLN A 198 18.50 -12.09 3.78
CA GLN A 198 17.69 -13.17 4.35
C GLN A 198 17.93 -14.51 3.62
N MET A 199 18.03 -14.49 2.29
CA MET A 199 18.36 -15.68 1.49
C MET A 199 19.77 -16.19 1.78
N LYS A 200 20.76 -15.28 1.91
CA LYS A 200 22.14 -15.65 2.27
C LYS A 200 22.19 -16.35 3.64
N ASN A 201 21.61 -15.73 4.68
CA ASN A 201 21.60 -16.33 6.01
C ASN A 201 20.90 -17.69 6.06
N LYS A 202 19.82 -17.90 5.29
CA LYS A 202 19.12 -19.19 5.21
C LYS A 202 19.97 -20.27 4.55
N ASN A 203 20.74 -19.91 3.51
CA ASN A 203 21.67 -20.83 2.87
C ASN A 203 22.86 -21.16 3.78
N ASP A 204 23.36 -20.18 4.53
CA ASP A 204 24.45 -20.36 5.49
C ASP A 204 24.02 -21.27 6.67
N GLU A 205 22.82 -21.09 7.22
CA GLU A 205 22.24 -22.00 8.23
C GLU A 205 22.09 -23.43 7.69
N LYS A 206 21.60 -23.58 6.44
CA LYS A 206 21.44 -24.90 5.81
C LYS A 206 22.78 -25.59 5.58
N SER A 207 23.81 -24.85 5.15
CA SER A 207 25.17 -25.38 4.95
C SER A 207 25.80 -25.84 6.27
N LYS A 208 25.64 -25.07 7.36
CA LYS A 208 26.11 -25.47 8.69
C LYS A 208 25.43 -26.75 9.20
N ASN A 209 24.11 -26.86 9.02
CA ASN A 209 23.38 -28.07 9.43
C ASN A 209 23.84 -29.30 8.64
N ILE A 210 24.06 -29.19 7.33
CA ILE A 210 24.57 -30.31 6.52
C ILE A 210 25.98 -30.71 6.96
N ALA A 211 26.85 -29.74 7.24
CA ALA A 211 28.20 -30.01 7.74
C ALA A 211 28.19 -30.77 9.08
N SER A 212 27.25 -30.47 9.99
CA SER A 212 27.12 -31.21 11.25
C SER A 212 26.64 -32.66 11.08
N TYR A 213 25.86 -32.98 10.03
CA TYR A 213 25.44 -34.36 9.75
C TYR A 213 26.54 -35.22 9.13
N LEU A 214 27.55 -34.60 8.51
CA LEU A 214 28.70 -35.30 7.90
C LEU A 214 29.86 -35.53 8.89
N GLN A 215 29.76 -35.00 10.10
CA GLN A 215 30.75 -35.17 11.19
C GLN A 215 30.35 -36.24 12.22
N VAL A 216 29.31 -37.02 11.94
CA VAL A 216 28.85 -38.21 12.71
C VAL A 216 29.07 -39.44 11.87
#